data_AF-A0A0B2W206-F1
#
_entry.id   AF-A0A0B2W206-F1
#
_cell.length_a   1.000
_cell.length_b   1.000
_cell.length_c   1.000
_cell.angle_alpha   90.00
_cell.angle_beta   90.00
_cell.angle_gamma   90.00
#
_symmetry.space_group_name_H-M   'P 1'
#
loop_
_entity.id
_entity.type
_entity.pdbx_description
1 polymer ?
#
loop_
_entity_poly.entity_id
_entity_poly.type
_entity_poly.pdbx_seq_one_letter_code
_entity_poly.pdbx_strand_id
1 'polypeptide(L)'
;MLAEEVDKNYYDLDDIIACSSNVLCSFNGNISKDVFGLLGRKAPDMVVDKTFKTEIPLFMAQALHRTCSIELPKAFNTLTQQALKANAKSVSLESLNQHFYCFGTHLALTIAGIN
;
A
#
# COMPACT_ATOMS: atom_id res chain seq x y z
N MET A 1 -16.92 -29.85 -7.71
CA MET A 1 -16.04 -28.73 -7.31
C MET A 1 -16.58 -27.52 -8.02
N LEU A 2 -17.15 -26.56 -7.30
CA LEU A 2 -17.59 -25.30 -7.90
C LEU A 2 -16.32 -24.46 -8.06
N ALA A 3 -16.00 -24.08 -9.29
CA ALA A 3 -14.90 -23.15 -9.52
C ALA A 3 -15.34 -21.79 -8.96
N GLU A 4 -14.60 -21.28 -7.98
CA GLU A 4 -14.80 -19.93 -7.46
C GLU A 4 -14.24 -18.94 -8.48
N GLU A 5 -15.03 -17.93 -8.84
CA GLU A 5 -14.60 -16.87 -9.74
C GLU A 5 -13.67 -15.93 -8.97
N VAL A 6 -12.43 -15.80 -9.45
CA VAL A 6 -11.40 -14.97 -8.84
C VAL A 6 -11.01 -13.84 -9.79
N ASP A 7 -10.37 -12.79 -9.25
CA ASP A 7 -9.82 -11.72 -10.06
C ASP A 7 -8.86 -12.26 -11.12
N LYS A 8 -8.80 -11.57 -12.27
CA LYS A 8 -7.93 -11.95 -13.40
C LYS A 8 -6.44 -12.09 -13.01
N ASN A 9 -5.97 -11.36 -12.01
CA ASN A 9 -4.58 -11.36 -11.55
C ASN A 9 -4.37 -12.29 -10.35
N TYR A 10 -5.39 -13.03 -9.89
CA TYR A 10 -5.30 -13.85 -8.68
C TYR A 10 -4.14 -14.87 -8.69
N TYR A 11 -3.81 -15.42 -9.87
CA TYR A 11 -2.71 -16.37 -10.04
C TYR A 11 -1.43 -15.74 -10.62
N ASP A 12 -1.41 -14.42 -10.84
CA ASP A 12 -0.24 -13.72 -11.34
C ASP A 12 0.78 -13.53 -10.20
N LEU A 13 1.91 -14.22 -10.30
CA LEU A 13 2.95 -14.18 -9.27
C LEU A 13 3.62 -12.81 -9.19
N ASP A 14 3.77 -12.10 -10.31
CA ASP A 14 4.38 -10.77 -10.32
C ASP A 14 3.47 -9.76 -9.61
N ASP A 15 2.15 -9.92 -9.78
CA ASP A 15 1.13 -9.11 -9.08
C ASP A 15 1.14 -9.38 -7.57
N ILE A 16 1.15 -10.65 -7.16
CA ILE A 16 1.22 -11.06 -5.75
C ILE A 16 2.49 -10.51 -5.09
N ILE A 17 3.64 -10.64 -5.75
CA ILE A 17 4.93 -10.16 -5.22
C ILE A 17 4.92 -8.63 -5.13
N ALA A 18 4.44 -7.94 -6.15
CA ALA A 18 4.33 -6.48 -6.14
C ALA A 18 3.44 -5.99 -4.97
N CYS A 19 2.26 -6.57 -4.81
CA CYS A 19 1.31 -6.23 -3.74
C CYS A 19 1.79 -6.62 -2.33
N SER A 20 2.79 -7.49 -2.22
CA SER A 20 3.45 -7.83 -0.95
C SER A 20 4.44 -6.76 -0.47
N SER A 21 4.75 -5.77 -1.30
CA SER A 21 5.62 -4.64 -0.93
C SER A 21 4.99 -3.77 0.15
N ASN A 22 5.78 -3.35 1.13
CA ASN A 22 5.30 -2.53 2.25
C ASN A 22 5.03 -1.08 1.84
N VAL A 23 3.97 -0.52 2.43
CA VAL A 23 3.59 0.89 2.40
C VAL A 23 3.45 1.41 3.83
N LEU A 24 3.83 2.67 4.03
CA LEU A 24 3.60 3.35 5.30
C LEU A 24 2.14 3.81 5.38
N CYS A 25 1.41 3.33 6.38
CA CYS A 25 0.02 3.64 6.60
C CYS A 25 -0.16 4.43 7.89
N SER A 26 -0.95 5.50 7.81
CA SER A 26 -1.44 6.29 8.94
C SER A 26 -2.86 5.87 9.29
N PHE A 27 -3.06 5.31 10.47
CA PHE A 27 -4.34 4.89 11.01
C PHE A 27 -4.95 5.98 11.90
N ASN A 28 -6.26 6.21 11.74
CA ASN A 28 -6.99 7.15 12.58
C ASN A 28 -7.29 6.55 13.97
N GLY A 29 -7.62 7.41 14.95
CA GLY A 29 -7.79 7.01 16.36
C GLY A 29 -8.98 6.09 16.64
N ASN A 30 -9.88 5.87 15.68
CA ASN A 30 -11.10 5.07 15.83
C ASN A 30 -10.98 3.64 15.28
N ILE A 31 -9.76 3.12 15.16
CA ILE A 31 -9.51 1.77 14.67
C ILE A 31 -9.88 0.69 15.72
N SER A 32 -10.55 -0.39 15.30
CA SER A 32 -10.87 -1.52 16.19
C SER A 32 -9.59 -2.13 16.79
N LYS A 33 -9.68 -2.57 18.05
CA LYS A 33 -8.59 -3.30 18.73
C LYS A 33 -8.16 -4.55 17.95
N ASP A 34 -9.08 -5.17 17.21
CA ASP A 34 -8.82 -6.38 16.42
C ASP A 34 -7.80 -6.12 15.29
N VAL A 35 -7.78 -4.91 14.72
CA VAL A 35 -6.84 -4.57 13.65
C VAL A 35 -5.41 -4.54 14.18
N PHE A 36 -5.18 -4.15 15.44
CA PHE A 36 -3.83 -4.22 16.03
C PHE A 36 -3.31 -5.66 16.07
N GLY A 37 -4.17 -6.65 16.33
CA GLY A 37 -3.83 -8.06 16.26
C GLY A 37 -3.38 -8.49 14.86
N LEU A 38 -4.10 -8.04 13.82
CA LEU A 38 -3.71 -8.27 12.43
C LEU A 38 -2.36 -7.63 12.08
N LEU A 39 -2.07 -6.47 12.67
CA LEU A 39 -0.81 -5.75 12.51
C LEU A 39 0.35 -6.36 13.33
N GLY A 40 0.09 -7.42 14.11
CA GLY A 40 1.07 -8.00 15.03
C GLY A 40 1.47 -7.04 16.16
N ARG A 41 0.63 -6.05 16.48
CA ARG A 41 0.89 -5.05 17.52
C ARG A 41 -0.12 -5.17 18.66
N LYS A 42 0.29 -4.72 19.85
CA LYS A 42 -0.65 -4.58 20.96
C LYS A 42 -1.44 -3.30 20.79
N ALA A 43 -2.76 -3.39 20.96
CA ALA A 43 -3.60 -2.20 21.06
C ALA A 43 -3.14 -1.35 22.25
N PRO A 44 -3.05 -0.01 22.11
CA PRO A 44 -2.71 0.85 23.23
C PRO A 44 -3.80 0.76 24.31
N ASP A 45 -3.38 0.78 25.59
CA ASP A 45 -4.29 0.67 26.74
C ASP A 45 -5.23 1.88 26.88
N MET A 46 -4.81 3.04 26.33
CA MET A 46 -5.62 4.25 26.22
C MET A 46 -5.76 4.66 24.75
N VAL A 47 -6.98 5.05 24.35
CA VAL A 47 -7.24 5.72 23.08
C VAL A 47 -6.62 7.11 23.18
N VAL A 48 -5.35 7.21 22.85
CA VAL A 48 -4.73 8.51 22.64
C VAL A 48 -5.19 8.96 21.26
N ASP A 49 -5.64 10.22 21.12
CA ASP A 49 -6.03 10.89 19.85
C ASP A 49 -4.88 10.97 18.81
N LYS A 50 -3.89 10.10 18.90
CA LYS A 50 -2.71 10.06 18.04
C LYS A 50 -2.97 9.12 16.89
N THR A 51 -2.86 9.68 15.69
CA THR A 51 -2.64 8.93 14.46
C THR A 51 -1.48 7.97 14.67
N PHE A 52 -1.70 6.70 14.39
CA PHE A 52 -0.70 5.66 14.55
C PHE A 52 -0.15 5.29 13.17
N LYS A 53 1.17 5.25 13.02
CA LYS A 53 1.84 4.92 11.77
C LYS A 53 2.49 3.54 11.83
N THR A 54 2.30 2.73 10.79
CA THR A 54 3.02 1.46 10.62
C THR A 54 3.21 1.13 9.16
N GLU A 55 4.27 0.40 8.87
CA GLU A 55 4.43 -0.24 7.57
C GLU A 55 3.63 -1.54 7.54
N ILE A 56 2.90 -1.75 6.44
CA ILE A 56 2.17 -2.98 6.13
C ILE A 56 2.26 -3.28 4.64
N PRO A 57 2.07 -4.55 4.22
CA PRO A 57 1.96 -4.88 2.80
C PRO A 57 0.80 -4.14 2.11
N LEU A 58 0.97 -3.80 0.82
CA LEU A 58 -0.05 -3.08 0.05
C LEU A 58 -1.38 -3.86 -0.02
N PHE A 59 -1.36 -5.19 -0.19
CA PHE A 59 -2.58 -6.00 -0.19
C PHE A 59 -3.39 -5.84 1.11
N MET A 60 -2.69 -5.65 2.24
CA MET A 60 -3.34 -5.44 3.54
C MET A 60 -3.89 -4.02 3.65
N ALA A 61 -3.15 -3.03 3.14
CA ALA A 61 -3.62 -1.64 3.07
C ALA A 61 -4.88 -1.52 2.18
N GLN A 62 -4.96 -2.27 1.08
CA GLN A 62 -6.15 -2.37 0.22
C GLN A 62 -7.38 -2.89 0.99
N ALA A 63 -7.20 -3.97 1.76
CA ALA A 63 -8.26 -4.49 2.61
C ALA A 63 -8.70 -3.50 3.72
N LEU A 64 -7.78 -2.63 4.16
CA LEU A 64 -7.99 -1.65 5.23
C LEU A 64 -8.15 -0.20 4.73
N HIS A 65 -8.42 0.04 3.44
CA HIS A 65 -8.40 1.37 2.81
C HIS A 65 -9.33 2.40 3.49
N ARG A 66 -10.38 1.95 4.20
CA ARG A 66 -11.30 2.82 4.94
C ARG A 66 -10.80 3.23 6.33
N THR A 67 -9.76 2.56 6.83
CA THR A 67 -9.25 2.70 8.20
C THR A 67 -7.85 3.31 8.24
N CYS A 68 -7.12 3.32 7.13
CA CYS A 68 -5.83 3.98 7.02
C CYS A 68 -5.68 4.80 5.74
N SER A 69 -4.86 5.84 5.83
CA SER A 69 -4.32 6.58 4.67
C SER A 69 -2.92 6.09 4.37
N ILE A 70 -2.64 5.83 3.09
CA ILE A 70 -1.29 5.46 2.63
C ILE A 70 -0.45 6.73 2.45
N GLU A 71 0.76 6.73 3.00
CA GLU A 71 1.78 7.74 2.69
C GLU A 71 2.53 7.35 1.42
N LEU A 72 2.63 8.32 0.50
CA LEU A 72 3.17 8.06 -0.83
C LEU A 72 4.66 7.66 -0.74
N PRO A 73 5.05 6.46 -1.21
CA PRO A 73 6.44 6.02 -1.16
C PRO A 73 7.37 6.94 -1.95
N LYS A 74 8.65 6.96 -1.60
CA LYS A 74 9.68 7.79 -2.28
C LYS A 74 9.68 7.61 -3.80
N ALA A 75 9.47 6.39 -4.27
CA ALA A 75 9.38 6.06 -5.69
C ALA A 75 8.27 6.84 -6.44
N PHE A 76 7.23 7.28 -5.74
CA PHE A 76 6.08 7.97 -6.35
C PHE A 76 5.88 9.38 -5.82
N ASN A 77 6.76 9.88 -4.95
CA ASN A 77 6.63 11.21 -4.38
C ASN A 77 6.77 12.33 -5.45
N THR A 78 6.40 13.55 -5.08
CA THR A 78 6.42 14.71 -5.98
C THR A 78 7.79 14.95 -6.61
N LEU A 79 8.87 14.74 -5.87
CA LEU A 79 10.24 14.91 -6.37
C LEU A 79 10.56 13.92 -7.49
N THR A 80 10.26 12.64 -7.27
CA THR A 80 10.47 11.60 -8.27
C THR A 80 9.58 11.82 -9.50
N GLN A 81 8.33 12.25 -9.31
CA GLN A 81 7.45 12.63 -10.41
C GLN A 81 8.00 13.81 -11.23
N GLN A 82 8.59 14.82 -10.59
CA GLN A 82 9.22 15.94 -11.28
C GLN A 82 10.45 15.49 -12.09
N ALA A 83 11.28 14.60 -11.53
CA ALA A 83 12.43 14.03 -12.24
C ALA A 83 11.99 13.24 -13.49
N LEU A 84 10.95 12.41 -13.35
CA LEU A 84 10.37 11.66 -14.48
C LEU A 84 9.80 12.59 -15.57
N LYS A 85 9.11 13.67 -15.17
CA LYS A 85 8.59 14.69 -16.10
C LYS A 85 9.69 15.46 -16.81
N ALA A 86 10.81 15.72 -16.13
CA ALA A 86 11.95 16.43 -16.71
C ALA A 86 12.72 15.54 -17.71
N ASN A 87 13.06 14.31 -17.33
CA ASN A 87 13.68 13.32 -18.20
C ASN A 87 13.55 11.90 -17.66
N ALA A 88 12.53 11.17 -18.11
CA ALA A 88 12.29 9.79 -17.70
C ALA A 88 13.49 8.84 -17.92
N LYS A 89 14.32 9.07 -18.95
CA LYS A 89 15.49 8.20 -19.24
C LYS A 89 16.61 8.33 -18.22
N SER A 90 16.62 9.41 -17.45
CA SER A 90 17.64 9.66 -16.41
C SER A 90 17.31 9.02 -15.07
N VAL A 91 16.08 8.54 -14.89
CA VAL A 91 15.60 7.97 -13.63
C VAL A 91 15.69 6.45 -13.71
N SER A 92 16.45 5.83 -12.81
CA SER A 92 16.45 4.37 -12.66
C SER A 92 15.20 3.95 -11.87
N LEU A 93 14.24 3.32 -12.55
CA LEU A 93 13.02 2.83 -11.92
C LEU A 93 13.29 1.63 -11.02
N GLU A 94 14.19 0.74 -11.43
CA GLU A 94 14.58 -0.46 -10.67
C GLU A 94 15.15 -0.10 -9.30
N SER A 95 15.93 0.98 -9.21
CA SER A 95 16.49 1.44 -7.93
C SER A 95 15.46 2.13 -7.04
N LEU A 96 14.35 2.63 -7.61
CA LEU A 96 13.25 3.21 -6.86
C LEU A 96 12.30 2.13 -6.33
N ASN A 97 11.92 1.19 -7.19
CA ASN A 97 11.09 0.03 -6.85
C ASN A 97 11.20 -1.00 -8.00
N GLN A 98 11.55 -2.25 -7.69
CA GLN A 98 11.71 -3.31 -8.71
C GLN A 98 10.42 -3.62 -9.48
N HIS A 99 9.26 -3.41 -8.86
CA HIS A 99 7.93 -3.58 -9.44
C HIS A 99 7.25 -2.24 -9.72
N PHE A 100 8.02 -1.19 -10.07
CA PHE A 100 7.59 0.20 -10.16
C PHE A 100 6.21 0.40 -10.80
N TYR A 101 5.96 -0.22 -11.96
CA TYR A 101 4.70 -0.07 -12.67
C TYR A 101 3.56 -0.85 -12.03
N CYS A 102 3.74 -2.14 -11.76
CA CYS A 102 2.69 -3.00 -11.18
C CYS A 102 2.28 -2.48 -9.78
N PHE A 103 3.25 -2.28 -8.89
CA PHE A 103 3.02 -1.72 -7.57
C PHE A 103 2.43 -0.30 -7.63
N GLY A 104 2.95 0.55 -8.54
CA GLY A 104 2.46 1.91 -8.73
C GLY A 104 0.99 1.97 -9.17
N THR A 105 0.56 1.05 -10.05
CA THR A 105 -0.84 0.93 -10.48
C THR A 105 -1.74 0.56 -9.32
N HIS A 106 -1.40 -0.50 -8.58
CA HIS A 106 -2.18 -0.92 -7.40
C HIS A 106 -2.24 0.17 -6.33
N LEU A 107 -1.12 0.83 -6.06
CA LEU A 107 -1.05 1.95 -5.13
C LEU A 107 -1.97 3.09 -5.55
N ALA A 108 -1.93 3.49 -6.82
CA ALA A 108 -2.76 4.57 -7.35
C ALA A 108 -4.27 4.24 -7.26
N LEU A 109 -4.66 3.03 -7.62
CA LEU A 109 -6.04 2.54 -7.53
C LEU A 109 -6.53 2.54 -6.06
N THR A 110 -5.70 2.05 -5.15
CA THR A 110 -5.99 2.01 -3.71
C THR A 110 -6.21 3.42 -3.14
N ILE A 111 -5.34 4.37 -3.49
CA ILE A 111 -5.46 5.77 -3.04
C ILE A 111 -6.70 6.45 -3.66
N ALA A 112 -7.03 6.12 -4.91
CA ALA A 112 -8.22 6.63 -5.58
C ALA A 112 -9.52 6.01 -5.06
N GLY A 113 -9.45 4.93 -4.26
CA GLY A 113 -10.62 4.19 -3.80
C GLY A 113 -11.33 3.42 -4.92
N ILE A 114 -10.61 3.07 -5.99
CA ILE A 114 -11.12 2.29 -7.12
C ILE A 114 -10.60 0.86 -6.93
N ASN A 115 -11.50 -0.05 -6.58
CA ASN A 115 -11.22 -1.50 -6.51
C ASN A 115 -11.76 -2.17 -7.76
#